data_AF-A0A8T8HY54-F1
#
_entry.id   AF-A0A8T8HY54-F1
#
_cell.length_a   1.000
_cell.length_b   1.000
_cell.length_c   1.000
_cell.angle_alpha   90.00
_cell.angle_beta   90.00
_cell.angle_gamma   90.00
#
_symmetry.space_group_name_H-M   'P 1'
#
loop_
_entity.id
_entity.type
_entity.pdbx_description
1 polymer ?
#
loop_
_entity_poly.entity_id
_entity_poly.type
_entity_poly.pdbx_seq_one_letter_code
_entity_poly.pdbx_strand_id
1 'polypeptide(L)' 'MTYQPRPVSGAIVTYLNPNVFDPVVFPHGVITGPHVVDPETHRSWVPVLRPDRTMVVLDAANIVEVRPAHDSWAEPGPAA' A
#
# COMPACT_ATOMS: atom_id res chain seq x y z
N MET A 1 1.87 -21.16 4.72
CA MET A 1 1.78 -19.82 5.35
C MET A 1 2.47 -18.84 4.42
N THR A 2 1.70 -18.11 3.61
CA THR A 2 2.22 -17.06 2.73
C THR A 2 2.41 -15.81 3.57
N TYR A 3 3.66 -15.50 3.92
CA TYR A 3 4.04 -14.23 4.53
C TYR A 3 3.91 -13.16 3.45
N GLN A 4 2.73 -12.58 3.28
CA GLN A 4 2.64 -11.34 2.51
C GLN A 4 3.39 -10.27 3.32
N PRO A 5 4.41 -9.62 2.74
CA PRO A 5 5.09 -8.53 3.42
C PRO A 5 4.02 -7.50 3.81
N ARG A 6 3.88 -7.24 5.11
CA ARG A 6 2.97 -6.19 5.58
C ARG A 6 3.47 -4.89 4.99
N PRO A 7 2.72 -4.25 4.08
CA PRO A 7 3.21 -3.05 3.43
C PRO A 7 3.42 -1.96 4.48
N VAL A 8 4.65 -1.46 4.53
CA VAL A 8 5.09 -0.50 5.55
C VAL A 8 4.63 0.90 5.20
N SER A 9 4.55 1.78 6.20
CA SER A 9 4.31 3.21 5.97
C SER A 9 5.31 3.77 4.96
N GLY A 10 4.82 4.59 4.04
CA GLY A 10 5.58 5.14 2.91
C GLY A 10 5.59 4.25 1.67
N ALA A 11 5.20 2.97 1.76
CA ALA A 11 5.09 2.13 0.57
C ALA A 11 4.02 2.67 -0.39
N ILE A 12 4.33 2.63 -1.68
CA ILE A 12 3.38 2.90 -2.76
C ILE A 12 2.66 1.60 -3.06
N VAL A 13 1.34 1.62 -3.06
CA VAL A 13 0.52 0.45 -3.34
C VAL A 13 -0.36 0.69 -4.56
N THR A 14 -0.52 -0.35 -5.37
CA THR A 14 -1.57 -0.44 -6.38
C THR A 14 -2.60 -1.42 -5.87
N TYR A 15 -3.88 -1.07 -5.95
CA TYR A 15 -4.97 -1.89 -5.41
C TYR A 15 -6.18 -1.94 -6.33
N LEU A 16 -6.98 -3.01 -6.22
CA LEU A 16 -8.25 -3.12 -6.92
C LEU A 16 -9.29 -2.22 -6.25
N ASN A 17 -9.90 -1.32 -7.02
CA ASN A 17 -10.96 -0.47 -6.54
C ASN A 17 -12.32 -1.21 -6.60
N PRO A 18 -13.01 -1.43 -5.46
CA PRO A 18 -14.31 -2.07 -5.47
C PRO A 18 -15.44 -1.13 -5.96
N ASN A 19 -15.17 0.18 -6.08
CA ASN A 19 -16.16 1.13 -6.58
C ASN A 19 -16.31 1.03 -8.10
N VAL A 20 -17.41 0.41 -8.54
CA VAL A 20 -17.74 0.24 -9.96
C VAL A 20 -18.01 1.55 -10.72
N PHE A 21 -18.17 2.67 -10.01
CA PHE A 21 -18.39 3.99 -10.62
C PHE A 21 -17.10 4.83 -10.76
N ASP A 22 -16.00 4.42 -10.14
CA ASP A 22 -14.71 5.08 -10.32
C ASP A 22 -14.10 4.63 -11.66
N PRO A 23 -13.71 5.55 -12.55
CA PRO A 23 -13.10 5.17 -13.83
C PRO A 23 -11.73 4.49 -13.68
N VAL A 24 -11.10 4.60 -12.52
CA VAL A 24 -9.78 4.00 -12.24
C VAL A 24 -9.95 2.67 -11.50
N VAL A 25 -9.71 1.57 -12.22
CA VAL A 25 -9.80 0.19 -11.69
C VAL A 25 -8.65 -0.14 -10.74
N PHE A 26 -7.44 0.32 -11.08
CA PHE A 26 -6.20 0.08 -10.31
C PHE A 26 -5.57 1.40 -9.87
N PRO A 27 -6.17 2.11 -8.90
CA PRO A 27 -5.57 3.30 -8.33
C PRO A 27 -4.28 2.97 -7.58
N HIS A 28 -3.43 3.98 -7.48
CA HIS A 28 -2.24 3.95 -6.64
C HIS A 28 -2.36 4.95 -5.49
N GLY A 29 -1.65 4.67 -4.41
CA GLY A 29 -1.54 5.59 -3.27
C GLY A 29 -0.40 5.19 -2.33
N VAL A 30 -0.18 6.00 -1.31
CA VAL A 30 0.89 5.80 -0.32
C VAL A 30 0.27 5.38 0.99
N ILE A 31 0.81 4.33 1.64
CA ILE A 31 0.39 3.97 2.99
C ILE A 31 0.91 5.00 3.98
N THR A 32 0.01 5.52 4.80
CA THR A 32 0.31 6.66 5.70
C THR A 32 0.40 6.28 7.18
N GLY A 33 0.11 5.03 7.53
CA GLY A 33 -0.02 4.64 8.92
C GLY A 33 -0.04 3.13 9.15
N PRO A 34 -0.29 2.71 10.40
CA PRO A 34 -0.27 1.31 10.78
C PRO A 34 -1.47 0.55 10.19
N HIS A 35 -1.33 -0.77 10.16
CA HIS A 35 -2.42 -1.68 9.88
C HIS A 35 -3.46 -1.61 11.00
N VAL A 36 -4.73 -1.50 10.61
CA VAL A 36 -5.89 -1.64 11.49
C VAL A 36 -6.52 -3.00 11.24
N VAL A 37 -6.99 -3.67 12.27
CA VAL A 37 -7.73 -4.93 12.12
C VAL A 37 -9.21 -4.65 12.30
N ASP A 38 -10.03 -5.04 11.33
CA ASP A 38 -11.48 -4.99 11.45
C ASP A 38 -11.93 -6.05 12.47
N PRO A 39 -12.62 -5.67 13.56
CA PRO A 39 -13.03 -6.60 14.60
C PRO A 39 -14.11 -7.59 14.14
N GLU A 40 -14.90 -7.27 13.10
CA GLU A 40 -15.96 -8.16 12.62
C GLU A 40 -15.40 -9.23 11.68
N THR A 41 -14.55 -8.83 10.74
CA THR A 41 -14.03 -9.73 9.70
C THR A 41 -12.63 -10.26 9.99
N HIS A 42 -11.97 -9.72 11.02
CA HIS A 42 -10.55 -9.95 11.34
C HIS A 42 -9.58 -9.65 10.19
N ARG A 43 -10.03 -8.91 9.17
CA ARG A 43 -9.20 -8.53 8.03
C ARG A 43 -8.30 -7.36 8.40
N SER A 44 -7.16 -7.31 7.73
CA SER A 44 -6.23 -6.18 7.86
C SER A 44 -6.61 -5.09 6.88
N TRP A 45 -6.61 -3.86 7.38
CA TRP A 45 -6.89 -2.64 6.63
C TRP A 45 -5.72 -1.67 6.77
N VAL A 46 -5.48 -0.84 5.76
CA VAL A 46 -4.40 0.15 5.76
C VAL A 46 -4.91 1.53 5.30
N PRO A 47 -4.46 2.63 5.92
CA PRO A 47 -4.77 3.96 5.45
C PRO A 47 -3.89 4.33 4.25
N VAL A 48 -4.52 4.70 3.14
CA VAL A 48 -3.86 5.04 1.87
C VAL A 48 -4.20 6.47 1.48
N LEU A 49 -3.19 7.29 1.22
CA LEU A 49 -3.31 8.62 0.64
C LEU A 49 -3.19 8.53 -0.88
N ARG A 50 -4.22 8.96 -1.59
CA ARG A 50 -4.23 9.04 -3.06
C ARG A 50 -3.56 10.33 -3.54
N PRO A 51 -3.14 10.41 -4.82
CA PRO A 51 -2.53 11.62 -5.40
C PRO A 51 -3.41 12.87 -5.34
N ASP A 52 -4.74 12.69 -5.34
CA ASP A 52 -5.73 13.76 -5.19
C ASP A 52 -5.86 14.27 -3.74
N ARG A 53 -4.99 13.79 -2.84
CA ARG A 53 -4.96 14.10 -1.40
C ARG A 53 -6.14 13.55 -0.61
N THR A 54 -6.95 12.68 -1.20
CA THR A 54 -7.97 11.95 -0.46
C THR A 54 -7.35 10.79 0.31
N MET A 55 -7.84 10.55 1.52
CA MET A 55 -7.45 9.42 2.33
C MET A 55 -8.55 8.37 2.29
N VAL A 56 -8.18 7.12 2.01
CA VAL A 56 -9.07 5.97 2.01
C VAL A 56 -8.54 4.91 2.96
N VAL A 57 -9.43 4.13 3.56
CA VAL A 57 -9.05 2.93 4.31
C VAL A 57 -9.29 1.73 3.42
N LEU A 58 -8.23 0.98 3.13
CA LEU A 58 -8.20 -0.09 2.15
C LEU A 58 -8.07 -1.46 2.84
N ASP A 59 -8.96 -2.40 2.52
CA ASP A 59 -8.74 -3.83 2.84
C ASP A 59 -7.46 -4.29 2.14
N ALA A 60 -6.46 -4.71 2.93
CA ALA A 60 -5.15 -5.12 2.42
C ALA A 60 -5.24 -6.30 1.44
N ALA A 61 -6.32 -7.08 1.47
CA ALA A 61 -6.58 -8.14 0.50
C ALA A 61 -6.77 -7.63 -0.94
N ASN A 62 -7.09 -6.35 -1.14
CA ASN A 62 -7.25 -5.74 -2.46
C ASN A 62 -5.94 -5.16 -3.01
N ILE A 63 -4.84 -5.19 -2.25
CA ILE A 63 -3.53 -4.73 -2.73
C ILE A 63 -2.97 -5.76 -3.70
N VAL A 64 -2.71 -5.33 -4.94
CA VAL A 64 -2.17 -6.18 -6.00
C VAL A 64 -0.67 -5.99 -6.19
N GLU A 65 -0.14 -4.83 -5.79
CA GLU A 65 1.28 -4.51 -5.88
C GLU A 65 1.70 -3.62 -4.70
N VAL A 66 2.90 -3.86 -4.19
CA VAL A 66 3.56 -3.03 -3.17
C VAL A 66 4.95 -2.67 -3.67
N ARG A 67 5.22 -1.36 -3.75
CA ARG A 67 6.54 -0.82 -4.05
C ARG A 67 7.09 -0.11 -2.81
N PRO A 68 8.32 -0.42 -2.37
CA PRO A 68 8.92 0.26 -1.23
C PRO A 68 9.12 1.75 -1.54
N ALA A 69 9.09 2.58 -0.50
CA ALA A 69 9.31 4.03 -0.59
C ALA A 69 10.72 4.38 -1.11
N HIS A 70 11.65 3.42 -1.10
CA HIS A 70 13.06 3.60 -1.37
C HIS A 70 13.60 2.37 -2.11
N ASP A 71 13.90 2.51 -3.41
CA ASP A 71 15.05 1.81 -3.97
C ASP A 71 16.27 2.47 -3.33
N SER A 72 16.98 1.73 -2.49
CA SER A 72 18.24 2.21 -1.94
C SER A 72 19.18 2.62 -3.06
N TRP A 73 19.47 3.92 -3.13
CA TRP A 73 20.74 4.44 -3.61
C TRP A 73 21.86 3.70 -2.88
N ALA A 74 22.35 2.62 -3.49
CA ALA A 74 23.63 2.05 -3.09
C ALA A 74 24.69 3.01 -3.63
N GLU A 75 25.29 3.81 -2.75
CA GLU A 75 26.57 4.43 -3.10
C GLU A 75 27.53 3.30 -3.50
N PRO A 76 28.19 3.38 -4.67
CA PRO A 76 29.29 2.46 -4.95
C PRO A 76 30.35 2.69 -3.87
N GLY A 77 30.57 1.69 -3.02
CA GLY A 77 31.64 1.72 -2.02
C GLY A 77 32.98 2.01 -2.71
N PRO A 78 33.91 2.70 -2.02
CA PRO A 78 35.17 3.07 -2.63
C PRO A 78 35.91 1.82 -3.10
N ALA A 79 36.33 1.83 -4.37
CA ALA A 79 37.25 0.83 -4.90
C ALA A 79 38.54 0.89 -4.09
N ALA A 80 38.89 -0.23 -3.45
CA ALA A 80 40.17 -0.46 -2.80
C ALA A 80 41.25 -0.80 -3.85
#